data_AF-A0A963VZM7-F1
#
_entry.id   AF-A0A963VZM7-F1
#
_cell.length_a   1.000
_cell.length_b   1.000
_cell.length_c   1.000
_cell.angle_alpha   90.00
_cell.angle_beta   90.00
_cell.angle_gamma   90.00
#
_symmetry.space_group_name_H-M   'P 1'
#
loop_
_entity.id
_entity.type
_entity.pdbx_description
1 polymer ?
#
loop_
_entity_poly.entity_id
_entity_poly.type
_entity_poly.pdbx_seq_one_letter_code
_entity_poly.pdbx_strand_id
1 'polypeptide(L)'
;MIGALAATLAASSSLASWRDDHAILINTTRSLPNWAFWIDKHRRPARGDFVVFAPPQTPLVTAHFGKVSPPFAKRVYGMPGDMVTREGSVVRINGAEVSRLKPVSSRGEPLEPGPTGRIPEHCYYVGTEHKDGLDSRYADIGFVCSARIIGTGDSLL
;
A
#
# COMPACT_ATOMS: atom_id res chain seq x y z
N MET A 1 27.03 -17.26 36.09
CA MET A 1 25.64 -17.74 35.92
C MET A 1 24.63 -16.62 35.66
N ILE A 2 24.78 -15.42 36.24
CA ILE A 2 23.82 -14.31 36.03
C ILE A 2 23.91 -13.70 34.61
N GLY A 3 25.12 -13.55 34.04
CA GLY A 3 25.30 -12.97 32.71
C GLY A 3 24.72 -13.81 31.55
N ALA A 4 24.75 -15.14 31.67
CA ALA A 4 24.18 -16.03 30.66
C ALA A 4 22.64 -15.96 30.64
N LEU A 5 22.00 -15.86 31.80
CA LEU A 5 20.54 -15.71 31.91
C LEU A 5 20.06 -14.34 31.42
N ALA A 6 20.80 -13.27 31.72
CA ALA A 6 20.47 -11.92 31.24
C ALA A 6 20.61 -11.81 29.72
N ALA A 7 21.67 -12.40 29.14
CA ALA A 7 21.87 -12.42 27.68
C ALA A 7 20.81 -13.26 26.96
N THR A 8 20.40 -14.41 27.52
CA THR A 8 19.34 -15.22 26.92
C THR A 8 17.97 -14.55 27.01
N LEU A 9 17.63 -13.89 28.12
CA LEU A 9 16.38 -13.12 28.26
C LEU A 9 16.35 -11.89 27.34
N ALA A 10 17.47 -11.17 27.21
CA ALA A 10 17.60 -10.05 26.27
C ALA A 10 17.49 -10.51 24.81
N ALA A 11 18.16 -11.61 24.44
CA ALA A 11 18.02 -12.20 23.11
C ALA A 11 16.58 -12.65 22.83
N SER A 12 15.94 -13.31 23.80
CA SER A 12 14.55 -13.80 23.68
C SER A 12 13.55 -12.66 23.51
N SER A 13 13.69 -11.60 24.30
CA SER A 13 12.83 -10.42 24.22
C SER A 13 13.06 -9.63 22.94
N SER A 14 14.31 -9.48 22.49
CA SER A 14 14.64 -8.85 21.20
C SER A 14 14.10 -9.63 20.00
N LEU A 15 14.10 -10.96 20.06
CA LEU A 15 13.50 -11.82 19.03
C LEU A 15 11.97 -11.75 19.07
N ALA A 16 11.37 -11.67 20.25
CA ALA A 16 9.94 -11.51 20.42
C ALA A 16 9.46 -10.16 19.87
N SER A 17 10.12 -9.06 20.22
CA SER A 17 9.80 -7.73 19.69
C SER A 17 9.99 -7.67 18.18
N TRP A 18 11.08 -8.25 17.66
CA TRP A 18 11.31 -8.34 16.22
C TRP A 18 10.20 -9.12 15.50
N ARG A 19 9.73 -10.23 16.07
CA ARG A 19 8.60 -11.00 15.52
C ARG A 19 7.28 -10.22 15.57
N ASP A 20 7.08 -9.40 16.59
CA ASP A 20 5.86 -8.62 16.74
C ASP A 20 5.82 -7.41 15.78
N ASP A 21 6.99 -6.88 15.40
CA ASP A 21 7.14 -5.75 14.49
C ASP A 21 7.18 -6.14 13.01
N HIS A 22 7.43 -7.41 12.71
CA HIS A 22 7.56 -7.91 11.34
C HIS A 22 6.51 -8.96 10.97
N ALA A 23 5.98 -8.87 9.76
CA ALA A 23 5.02 -9.84 9.24
C ALA A 23 5.42 -10.31 7.84
N ILE A 24 5.13 -11.57 7.54
CA ILE A 24 5.13 -12.12 6.18
C ILE A 24 3.67 -12.16 5.72
N LEU A 25 3.36 -11.45 4.63
CA LEU A 25 2.06 -11.55 3.97
C LEU A 25 2.16 -12.41 2.73
N ILE A 26 1.34 -13.45 2.67
CA ILE A 26 1.23 -14.32 1.50
C ILE A 26 0.17 -13.74 0.58
N ASN A 27 0.55 -13.37 -0.64
CA ASN A 27 -0.38 -12.88 -1.65
C ASN A 27 -1.13 -14.06 -2.29
N THR A 28 -2.45 -14.12 -2.12
CA THR A 28 -3.30 -15.16 -2.69
C THR A 28 -3.94 -14.76 -4.03
N THR A 29 -3.57 -13.59 -4.59
CA THR A 29 -4.17 -13.03 -5.81
C THR A 29 -3.14 -12.80 -6.92
N ARG A 30 -3.58 -12.86 -8.19
CA ARG A 30 -2.74 -12.61 -9.38
C ARG A 30 -2.36 -11.14 -9.62
N SER A 31 -2.62 -10.25 -8.65
CA SER A 31 -2.52 -8.80 -8.87
C SER A 31 -1.12 -8.19 -8.66
N LEU A 32 -0.21 -8.95 -8.06
CA LEU A 32 1.23 -8.67 -7.99
C LEU A 32 1.99 -9.97 -8.30
N PRO A 33 3.17 -9.90 -8.95
CA PRO A 33 3.96 -11.10 -9.27
C PRO A 33 4.52 -11.79 -8.03
N ASN A 34 4.53 -11.09 -6.90
CA ASN A 34 5.23 -11.52 -5.70
C ASN A 34 4.32 -12.32 -4.77
N TRP A 35 4.84 -13.43 -4.24
CA TRP A 35 4.09 -14.38 -3.40
C TRP A 35 4.19 -14.07 -1.91
N ALA A 36 5.20 -13.32 -1.48
CA ALA A 36 5.40 -12.90 -0.10
C ALA A 36 5.87 -11.43 0.02
N PHE A 37 5.46 -10.74 1.08
CA PHE A 37 5.98 -9.42 1.45
C PHE A 37 6.58 -9.47 2.85
N TRP A 38 7.81 -8.97 2.99
CA TRP A 38 8.39 -8.68 4.30
C TRP A 38 7.94 -7.30 4.74
N ILE A 39 7.26 -7.19 5.87
CA ILE A 39 6.66 -5.93 6.31
C ILE A 39 7.13 -5.57 7.69
N ASP A 40 7.63 -4.36 7.83
CA ASP A 40 7.92 -3.67 9.07
C ASP A 40 6.75 -2.71 9.39
N LYS A 41 6.13 -2.89 10.56
CA LYS A 41 4.96 -2.11 11.01
C LYS A 41 5.30 -0.66 11.39
N HIS A 42 6.55 -0.36 11.71
CA HIS A 42 6.99 0.95 12.20
C HIS A 42 7.81 1.72 11.16
N ARG A 43 8.32 1.05 10.12
CA ARG A 43 8.99 1.71 8.99
C ARG A 43 8.03 2.66 8.30
N ARG A 44 8.43 3.94 8.25
CA ARG A 44 7.73 4.95 7.45
C ARG A 44 7.87 4.62 5.97
N PRO A 45 6.78 4.69 5.18
CA PRO A 45 6.87 4.49 3.74
C PRO A 45 7.83 5.46 3.07
N ALA A 46 8.70 4.94 2.22
CA ALA A 46 9.50 5.72 1.28
C ALA A 46 9.02 5.50 -0.16
N ARG A 47 9.41 6.40 -1.08
CA ARG A 47 9.09 6.24 -2.50
C ARG A 47 9.71 4.95 -3.02
N GLY A 48 8.92 4.14 -3.71
CA GLY A 48 9.34 2.84 -4.23
C GLY A 48 9.06 1.66 -3.28
N ASP A 49 8.83 1.90 -1.99
CA ASP A 49 8.44 0.85 -1.05
C ASP A 49 7.08 0.26 -1.42
N PHE A 50 6.84 -0.99 -1.00
CA PHE A 50 5.47 -1.49 -0.91
C PHE A 50 4.88 -1.10 0.43
N VAL A 51 3.63 -0.64 0.41
CA VAL A 51 2.82 -0.49 1.61
C VAL A 51 1.69 -1.47 1.57
N VAL A 52 1.38 -2.03 2.74
CA VAL A 52 0.16 -2.80 2.95
C VAL A 52 -0.77 -2.02 3.82
N PHE A 53 -2.02 -1.90 3.37
CA PHE A 53 -3.02 -1.09 4.01
C PHE A 53 -4.40 -1.74 3.96
N ALA A 54 -5.24 -1.37 4.92
CA ALA A 54 -6.66 -1.73 4.90
C ALA A 54 -7.37 -0.84 3.85
N PRO A 55 -7.92 -1.40 2.76
CA PRO A 55 -8.66 -0.62 1.79
C PRO A 55 -9.95 -0.08 2.42
N PRO A 56 -10.39 1.13 2.05
CA PRO A 56 -11.70 1.62 2.46
C PRO A 56 -12.81 0.70 1.93
N GLN A 57 -13.86 0.53 2.73
CA GLN A 57 -15.00 -0.32 2.39
C GLN A 57 -16.02 0.44 1.53
N THR A 58 -15.69 0.63 0.26
CA THR A 58 -16.61 1.22 -0.73
C THR A 58 -17.48 0.14 -1.39
N PRO A 59 -18.58 0.50 -2.08
CA PRO A 59 -19.36 -0.47 -2.85
C PRO A 59 -18.52 -1.24 -3.87
N LEU A 60 -17.61 -0.56 -4.57
CA LEU A 60 -16.71 -1.19 -5.55
C LEU A 60 -15.76 -2.19 -4.86
N VAL A 61 -15.10 -1.77 -3.77
CA VAL A 61 -14.20 -2.66 -3.02
C VAL A 61 -14.98 -3.87 -2.47
N THR A 62 -16.18 -3.67 -1.94
CA THR A 62 -17.04 -4.74 -1.43
C THR A 62 -17.45 -5.72 -2.54
N ALA A 63 -17.81 -5.22 -3.73
CA ALA A 63 -18.22 -6.06 -4.85
C ALA A 63 -17.07 -6.92 -5.42
N HIS A 64 -15.83 -6.42 -5.34
CA HIS A 64 -14.66 -7.14 -5.84
C HIS A 64 -14.00 -8.04 -4.80
N PHE A 65 -14.05 -7.68 -3.52
CA PHE A 65 -13.24 -8.29 -2.46
C PHE A 65 -14.04 -8.73 -1.23
N GLY A 66 -15.35 -8.53 -1.21
CA GLY A 66 -16.24 -8.90 -0.10
C GLY A 66 -16.27 -7.87 1.04
N LYS A 67 -17.21 -8.06 1.97
CA LYS A 67 -17.45 -7.17 3.14
C LYS A 67 -16.28 -7.10 4.13
N VAL A 68 -15.40 -8.09 4.08
CA VAL A 68 -14.14 -8.13 4.82
C VAL A 68 -13.05 -8.27 3.78
N SER A 69 -12.64 -7.14 3.22
CA SER A 69 -11.64 -7.14 2.16
C SER A 69 -10.25 -7.46 2.73
N PRO A 70 -9.44 -8.28 2.05
CA PRO A 70 -8.06 -8.48 2.45
C PRO A 70 -7.26 -7.16 2.34
N PRO A 71 -6.15 -7.02 3.07
CA PRO A 71 -5.23 -5.90 2.90
C PRO A 71 -4.74 -5.77 1.46
N PHE A 72 -4.54 -4.54 1.00
CA PHE A 72 -3.98 -4.26 -0.32
C PHE A 72 -2.50 -3.96 -0.20
N ALA A 73 -1.69 -4.56 -1.07
CA ALA A 73 -0.29 -4.20 -1.25
C ALA A 73 -0.14 -3.34 -2.51
N LYS A 74 0.50 -2.18 -2.40
CA LYS A 74 0.76 -1.25 -3.52
C LYS A 74 2.10 -0.56 -3.34
N ARG A 75 2.72 -0.15 -4.46
CA ARG A 75 3.99 0.59 -4.44
C ARG A 75 3.73 2.07 -4.19
N VAL A 76 4.56 2.73 -3.40
CA VAL A 76 4.51 4.17 -3.16
C VAL A 76 5.08 4.91 -4.35
N TYR A 77 4.24 5.66 -5.07
CA TYR A 77 4.67 6.52 -6.17
C TYR A 77 4.75 7.99 -5.78
N GLY A 78 3.98 8.44 -4.78
CA GLY A 78 3.96 9.84 -4.33
C GLY A 78 4.09 9.96 -2.82
N MET A 79 4.91 10.94 -2.41
CA MET A 79 5.22 11.26 -1.01
C MET A 79 4.42 12.49 -0.54
N PRO A 80 4.24 12.69 0.79
CA PRO A 80 3.72 13.94 1.33
C PRO A 80 4.36 15.17 0.69
N GLY A 81 3.53 16.16 0.32
CA GLY A 81 3.96 17.39 -0.32
C GLY A 81 4.09 17.34 -1.85
N ASP A 82 4.22 16.15 -2.46
CA ASP A 82 4.23 15.99 -3.91
C ASP A 82 2.92 16.52 -4.52
N MET A 83 3.01 17.03 -5.75
CA MET A 83 1.85 17.52 -6.50
C MET A 83 1.33 16.45 -7.44
N VAL A 84 0.09 16.00 -7.23
CA VAL A 84 -0.64 15.13 -8.15
C VAL A 84 -1.46 15.97 -9.10
N THR A 85 -1.32 15.74 -10.40
CA THR A 85 -2.10 16.37 -11.45
C THR A 85 -2.72 15.31 -12.34
N ARG A 86 -3.81 15.68 -13.02
CA ARG A 86 -4.46 14.80 -13.99
C ARG A 86 -4.82 15.59 -15.24
N GLU A 87 -4.49 15.04 -16.39
CA GLU A 87 -4.86 15.55 -17.71
C GLU A 87 -5.52 14.42 -18.50
N GLY A 88 -6.84 14.51 -18.71
CA GLY A 88 -7.62 13.39 -19.23
C GLY A 88 -7.46 12.16 -18.33
N SER A 89 -6.98 11.06 -18.90
CA SER A 89 -6.69 9.81 -18.17
C SER A 89 -5.27 9.73 -17.61
N VAL A 90 -4.40 10.71 -17.85
CA VAL A 90 -2.99 10.66 -17.44
C VAL A 90 -2.83 11.27 -16.05
N VAL A 91 -2.27 10.51 -15.11
CA VAL A 91 -1.89 11.01 -13.77
C VAL A 91 -0.39 11.28 -13.74
N ARG A 92 -0.03 12.46 -13.25
CA ARG A 92 1.36 12.86 -13.05
C ARG A 92 1.62 13.25 -11.61
N ILE A 93 2.79 12.87 -11.09
CA ILE A 93 3.30 13.31 -9.80
C ILE A 93 4.54 14.16 -10.05
N ASN A 94 4.51 15.42 -9.61
CA ASN A 94 5.55 16.42 -9.90
C ASN A 94 5.90 16.51 -11.41
N GLY A 95 4.89 16.37 -12.28
CA GLY A 95 5.04 16.41 -13.74
C GLY A 95 5.46 15.10 -14.40
N ALA A 96 5.91 14.09 -13.65
CA ALA A 96 6.23 12.78 -14.21
C ALA A 96 4.97 11.90 -14.29
N GLU A 97 4.72 11.28 -15.44
CA GLU A 97 3.63 10.31 -15.60
C GLU A 97 3.88 9.08 -14.73
N VAL A 98 2.92 8.76 -13.87
CA VAL A 98 2.99 7.57 -12.99
C VAL A 98 1.94 6.54 -13.33
N SER A 99 0.86 6.94 -14.01
CA SER A 99 -0.19 6.01 -14.39
C SER A 99 -1.24 6.59 -15.33
N ARG A 100 -2.08 5.70 -15.89
CA ARG A 100 -3.28 6.06 -16.64
C ARG A 100 -4.53 5.40 -16.04
N LEU A 101 -5.61 6.17 -15.95
CA LEU A 101 -6.93 5.69 -15.54
C LEU A 101 -7.63 4.99 -16.71
N LYS A 102 -8.55 4.09 -16.36
CA LYS A 102 -9.59 3.61 -17.26
C LYS A 102 -10.96 4.11 -16.78
N PRO A 103 -11.95 4.27 -17.66
CA PRO A 103 -13.29 4.70 -17.26
C PRO A 103 -14.06 3.59 -16.51
N VAL A 104 -13.72 2.32 -16.74
CA VAL A 104 -14.42 1.16 -16.15
C VAL A 104 -13.47 0.06 -15.68
N SER A 105 -13.93 -0.69 -14.69
CA SER A 105 -13.35 -1.92 -14.16
C SER A 105 -13.35 -3.04 -15.22
N SER A 106 -12.62 -4.13 -14.97
CA SER A 106 -12.67 -5.33 -15.82
C SER A 106 -14.04 -6.01 -15.85
N ARG A 107 -14.94 -5.73 -14.88
CA ARG A 107 -16.33 -6.24 -14.88
C ARG A 107 -17.35 -5.16 -15.30
N GLY A 108 -16.89 -4.00 -15.76
CA GLY A 108 -17.75 -2.94 -16.30
C GLY A 108 -18.25 -1.91 -15.29
N GLU A 109 -17.89 -2.00 -14.01
CA GLU A 109 -18.23 -0.96 -13.03
C GLU A 109 -17.54 0.38 -13.36
N PRO A 110 -18.20 1.53 -13.23
CA PRO A 110 -17.57 2.85 -13.38
C PRO A 110 -16.43 3.05 -12.39
N LEU A 111 -15.35 3.70 -12.85
CA LEU A 111 -14.21 4.04 -12.00
C LEU A 111 -14.05 5.56 -11.90
N GLU A 112 -14.34 6.09 -10.72
CA GLU A 112 -14.23 7.52 -10.47
C GLU A 112 -12.76 7.94 -10.31
N PRO A 113 -12.33 9.05 -10.94
CA PRO A 113 -10.95 9.52 -10.82
C PRO A 113 -10.55 9.87 -9.38
N GLY A 114 -9.34 9.47 -9.02
CA GLY A 114 -8.75 9.75 -7.70
C GLY A 114 -8.45 11.23 -7.44
N PRO A 115 -7.98 11.54 -6.22
CA PRO A 115 -7.66 12.91 -5.83
C PRO A 115 -6.49 13.49 -6.62
N THR A 116 -6.52 14.81 -6.80
CA THR A 116 -5.41 15.62 -7.33
C THR A 116 -5.07 16.72 -6.31
N GLY A 117 -3.96 17.42 -6.54
CA GLY A 117 -3.43 18.42 -5.62
C GLY A 117 -2.24 17.90 -4.82
N ARG A 118 -1.84 18.67 -3.79
CA ARG A 118 -0.74 18.29 -2.92
C ARG A 118 -1.14 17.10 -2.06
N ILE A 119 -0.27 16.10 -1.99
CA ILE A 119 -0.46 14.96 -1.09
C ILE A 119 -0.35 15.46 0.36
N PRO A 120 -1.36 15.22 1.22
CA PRO A 120 -1.31 15.65 2.61
C PRO A 120 -0.18 15.00 3.41
N GLU A 121 0.18 15.63 4.52
CA GLU A 121 1.08 15.03 5.50
C GLU A 121 0.59 13.65 5.94
N HIS A 122 1.53 12.73 6.11
CA HIS A 122 1.28 11.33 6.48
C HIS A 122 0.42 10.51 5.49
N CYS A 123 0.21 11.02 4.27
CA CYS A 123 -0.49 10.32 3.20
C CYS A 123 0.42 10.09 1.99
N TYR A 124 0.08 9.08 1.20
CA TYR A 124 0.89 8.63 0.08
C TYR A 124 0.00 8.36 -1.13
N TYR A 125 0.52 8.62 -2.33
CA TYR A 125 -0.07 8.09 -3.56
C TYR A 125 0.53 6.72 -3.83
N VAL A 126 -0.31 5.70 -3.90
CA VAL A 126 0.11 4.30 -4.09
C VAL A 126 -0.45 3.76 -5.39
N GLY A 127 0.29 2.88 -6.04
CA GLY A 127 -0.07 2.33 -7.34
C GLY A 127 0.50 0.96 -7.63
N THR A 128 0.10 0.41 -8.77
CA THR A 128 0.74 -0.73 -9.43
C THR A 128 0.84 -0.46 -10.92
N GLU A 129 1.79 -1.11 -11.58
CA GLU A 129 1.96 -1.05 -13.04
C GLU A 129 0.80 -1.68 -13.79
N HIS A 130 0.07 -2.62 -13.16
CA HIS A 130 -1.03 -3.31 -13.81
C HIS A 130 -2.19 -2.35 -14.15
N LYS A 131 -2.67 -2.40 -15.41
CA LYS A 131 -3.74 -1.53 -15.94
C LYS A 131 -5.06 -1.63 -15.18
N ASP A 132 -5.34 -2.80 -14.60
CA ASP A 132 -6.56 -3.07 -13.83
C ASP A 132 -6.35 -2.93 -12.30
N GLY A 133 -5.23 -2.34 -11.87
CA GLY A 133 -4.96 -2.13 -10.45
C GLY A 133 -5.93 -1.12 -9.82
N LEU A 134 -6.63 -1.53 -8.76
CA LEU A 134 -7.40 -0.61 -7.91
C LEU A 134 -6.47 0.01 -6.87
N ASP A 135 -6.16 1.30 -7.01
CA ASP A 135 -5.18 2.06 -6.23
C ASP A 135 -5.47 3.57 -6.29
N SER A 136 -4.53 4.45 -5.88
CA SER A 136 -4.76 5.90 -5.73
C SER A 136 -5.16 6.64 -7.02
N ARG A 137 -5.08 5.97 -8.18
CA ARG A 137 -5.69 6.44 -9.43
C ARG A 137 -7.18 6.68 -9.32
N TYR A 138 -7.86 5.98 -8.42
CA TYR A 138 -9.31 5.98 -8.30
C TYR A 138 -9.78 6.50 -6.93
N ALA A 139 -10.94 7.15 -6.93
CA ALA A 139 -11.53 7.76 -5.74
C ALA A 139 -11.82 6.72 -4.64
N ASP A 140 -12.17 5.49 -5.04
CA ASP A 140 -12.42 4.38 -4.12
C ASP A 140 -11.23 4.06 -3.22
N ILE A 141 -10.00 4.40 -3.59
CA ILE A 141 -8.82 4.22 -2.73
C ILE A 141 -8.34 5.57 -2.17
N GLY A 142 -8.20 6.56 -3.06
CA GLY A 142 -7.66 7.87 -2.73
C GLY A 142 -6.20 7.83 -2.28
N PHE A 143 -5.74 8.86 -1.58
CA PHE A 143 -4.45 8.82 -0.90
C PHE A 143 -4.50 7.88 0.29
N VAL A 144 -3.47 7.05 0.47
CA VAL A 144 -3.37 6.13 1.59
C VAL A 144 -2.63 6.81 2.73
N CYS A 145 -3.32 7.06 3.84
CA CYS A 145 -2.76 7.73 5.01
C CYS A 145 -2.33 6.72 6.08
N SER A 146 -1.38 7.12 6.92
CA SER A 146 -0.74 6.29 7.96
C SER A 146 -1.71 5.46 8.80
N ALA A 147 -2.87 6.01 9.16
CA ALA A 147 -3.91 5.32 9.95
C ALA A 147 -4.47 4.05 9.29
N ARG A 148 -4.33 3.89 7.96
CA ARG A 148 -4.74 2.69 7.22
C ARG A 148 -3.57 1.75 6.91
N ILE A 149 -2.34 2.19 7.09
CA ILE A 149 -1.14 1.42 6.77
C ILE A 149 -0.90 0.41 7.90
N ILE A 150 -0.87 -0.86 7.52
CA ILE A 150 -0.56 -2.00 8.38
C ILE A 150 0.96 -2.16 8.49
N GLY A 151 1.68 -1.87 7.42
CA GLY A 151 3.13 -1.72 7.45
C GLY A 151 3.73 -1.46 6.08
N THR A 152 5.04 -1.27 6.08
CA THR A 152 5.87 -0.95 4.91
C THR A 152 6.87 -2.07 4.68
N GLY A 153 7.12 -2.41 3.43
CA GLY A 153 7.92 -3.55 3.11
C GLY A 153 8.56 -3.52 1.74
N ASP A 154 9.45 -4.48 1.56
CA ASP A 154 10.01 -4.83 0.27
C ASP A 154 9.31 -6.10 -0.22
N SER A 155 9.17 -6.20 -1.53
CA SER A 155 8.69 -7.43 -2.14
C SER A 155 9.73 -8.53 -1.98
N LEU A 156 9.31 -9.70 -1.50
CA LEU A 156 10.11 -10.92 -1.58
C LEU A 156 9.69 -11.69 -2.82
N LEU A 157 10.35 -11.41 -3.95
CA LEU A 157 10.31 -12.15 -5.23
C LEU A 157 8.95 -12.33 -5.91
#